data_AF-A0A6G5A2H8-F1
#
_entry.id   AF-A0A6G5A2H8-F1
#
_cell.length_a   1.000
_cell.length_b   1.000
_cell.length_c   1.000
_cell.angle_alpha   90.00
_cell.angle_beta   90.00
_cell.angle_gamma   90.00
#
_symmetry.space_group_name_H-M   'P 1'
#
loop_
_entity.id
_entity.type
_entity.pdbx_description
1 polymer ?
#
loop_
_entity_poly.entity_id
_entity_poly.type
_entity_poly.pdbx_seq_one_letter_code
_entity_poly.pdbx_strand_id
1 'polypeptide(L)'
;MLRVFKVAMVILGVLALPLVLGKAKHQLQHEIPDAAKVFHGFRSGLALFDVDNDGDLDCVSTITEDYDESVPSITYVWLLKGVNGHEAKNISYYVRSGNAPDEFLFKAKMITSLYKSADTSTRTTRTALF
;
A
#
# COMPACT_ATOMS: atom_id res chain seq x y z
N MET A 1 -53.98 33.40 -17.98
CA MET A 1 -53.05 32.68 -18.88
C MET A 1 -51.66 32.42 -18.28
N LEU A 2 -51.07 33.34 -17.49
CA LEU A 2 -49.72 33.19 -16.91
C LEU A 2 -49.52 32.01 -15.92
N ARG A 3 -50.58 31.54 -15.23
CA ARG A 3 -50.50 30.40 -14.30
C ARG A 3 -50.40 29.04 -14.99
N VAL A 4 -50.99 28.88 -16.18
CA VAL A 4 -51.00 27.61 -16.92
C VAL A 4 -49.62 27.34 -17.53
N PHE A 5 -48.93 28.40 -17.98
CA PHE A 5 -47.56 28.32 -18.50
C PHE A 5 -46.53 27.88 -17.46
N LYS A 6 -46.69 28.28 -16.19
CA LYS A 6 -45.76 27.87 -15.11
C LYS A 6 -45.90 26.39 -14.76
N VAL A 7 -47.11 25.85 -14.77
CA VAL A 7 -47.35 24.41 -14.48
C VAL A 7 -46.80 23.53 -15.61
N ALA A 8 -46.99 23.94 -16.87
CA ALA A 8 -46.45 23.21 -18.02
C ALA A 8 -44.91 23.14 -18.01
N MET A 9 -44.23 24.20 -17.57
CA MET A 9 -42.76 24.24 -17.45
C MET A 9 -42.23 23.33 -16.33
N VAL A 10 -42.94 23.21 -15.20
CA VAL A 10 -42.55 22.30 -14.11
C VAL A 10 -42.71 20.83 -14.52
N ILE A 11 -43.78 20.49 -15.25
CA ILE A 11 -43.99 19.13 -15.75
C ILE A 11 -42.92 18.76 -16.79
N LEU A 12 -42.53 19.69 -17.67
CA LEU A 12 -41.49 19.46 -18.67
C LEU A 12 -40.09 19.33 -18.03
N GLY A 13 -39.80 20.07 -16.96
CA GLY A 13 -38.54 19.97 -16.21
C GLY A 13 -38.39 18.66 -15.43
N VAL A 14 -39.49 18.10 -14.91
CA VAL A 14 -39.48 16.82 -14.17
C VAL A 14 -39.44 15.62 -15.12
N LEU A 15 -40.01 15.71 -16.34
CA LEU A 15 -39.92 14.65 -17.35
C LEU A 15 -38.58 14.62 -18.11
N ALA A 16 -37.80 15.69 -18.07
CA ALA A 16 -36.55 15.85 -18.84
C ALA A 16 -35.27 15.57 -18.02
N LEU A 17 -35.37 14.92 -16.87
CA LEU A 17 -34.22 14.24 -16.25
C LEU A 17 -34.21 12.79 -16.76
N PRO A 18 -33.63 12.49 -17.94
CA PRO A 18 -33.15 11.13 -18.12
C PRO A 18 -32.15 10.94 -16.98
N LEU A 19 -32.44 10.02 -16.06
CA LEU A 19 -31.42 9.41 -15.26
C LEU A 19 -30.37 8.92 -16.26
N VAL A 20 -29.28 9.67 -16.42
CA VAL A 20 -28.07 9.17 -17.04
C VAL A 20 -27.50 8.18 -16.04
N LEU A 21 -28.11 6.99 -15.98
CA LEU A 21 -27.45 5.80 -15.48
C LEU A 21 -26.36 5.52 -16.50
N GLY A 22 -25.22 6.19 -16.33
CA GLY A 22 -23.99 5.82 -17.00
C GLY A 22 -23.68 4.38 -16.60
N LYS A 23 -24.00 3.42 -17.47
CA LYS A 23 -23.46 2.07 -17.33
C LYS A 23 -21.95 2.22 -17.44
N ALA A 24 -21.22 1.92 -16.38
CA ALA A 24 -19.76 1.89 -16.41
C ALA A 24 -19.34 1.01 -17.60
N LYS A 25 -18.72 1.63 -18.62
CA LYS A 25 -18.41 1.01 -19.92
C LYS A 25 -17.38 -0.12 -19.79
N HIS A 26 -16.69 -0.20 -18.67
CA HIS A 26 -15.68 -1.20 -18.37
C HIS A 26 -16.04 -1.93 -17.08
N GLN A 27 -16.66 -3.11 -17.22
CA GLN A 27 -16.49 -4.16 -16.23
C GLN A 27 -15.13 -4.79 -16.52
N LEU A 28 -14.08 -4.31 -15.84
CA LEU A 28 -12.81 -5.01 -15.85
C LEU A 28 -13.07 -6.41 -15.28
N GLN A 29 -12.58 -7.45 -15.96
CA GLN A 29 -12.50 -8.76 -15.33
C GLN A 29 -11.49 -8.62 -14.20
N HIS A 30 -12.00 -8.58 -12.97
CA HIS A 30 -11.14 -8.57 -11.80
C HIS A 30 -10.76 -10.02 -11.54
N GLU A 31 -9.56 -10.40 -11.99
CA GLU A 31 -8.95 -11.63 -11.50
C GLU A 31 -8.72 -11.47 -9.99
N ILE A 32 -9.07 -12.51 -9.23
CA ILE A 32 -8.77 -12.57 -7.81
C ILE A 32 -7.24 -12.63 -7.68
N PRO A 33 -6.61 -11.66 -7.00
CA PRO A 33 -5.16 -11.67 -6.82
C PRO A 33 -4.73 -12.97 -6.15
N ASP A 34 -3.78 -13.68 -6.77
CA ASP A 34 -3.21 -14.90 -6.22
C ASP A 34 -1.90 -14.55 -5.50
N ALA A 35 -1.88 -14.71 -4.19
CA ALA A 35 -0.75 -14.36 -3.33
C ALA A 35 0.55 -15.03 -3.77
N ALA A 36 0.52 -16.31 -4.13
CA ALA A 36 1.69 -17.03 -4.58
C ALA A 36 2.21 -16.47 -5.92
N LYS A 37 1.30 -16.16 -6.86
CA LYS A 37 1.69 -15.51 -8.13
C LYS A 37 2.23 -14.11 -7.90
N VAL A 38 1.68 -13.35 -6.95
CA VAL A 38 2.17 -12.02 -6.57
C VAL A 38 3.60 -12.13 -6.04
N PHE A 39 3.88 -13.01 -5.08
CA PHE A 39 5.23 -13.16 -4.54
C PHE A 39 6.23 -13.61 -5.61
N HIS A 40 5.81 -14.51 -6.50
CA HIS A 40 6.65 -14.99 -7.59
C HIS A 40 6.94 -13.88 -8.63
N GLY A 41 5.95 -13.06 -8.97
CA GLY A 41 6.05 -12.00 -9.97
C GLY A 41 6.73 -10.73 -9.46
N PHE A 42 6.60 -10.42 -8.18
CA PHE A 42 7.08 -9.18 -7.56
C PHE A 42 8.12 -9.45 -6.46
N ARG A 43 9.18 -10.18 -6.82
CA ARG A 43 10.24 -10.59 -5.87
C ARG A 43 10.99 -9.42 -5.22
N SER A 44 11.06 -8.27 -5.88
CA SER A 44 11.94 -7.15 -5.45
C SER A 44 11.19 -5.85 -5.16
N GLY A 45 9.85 -5.85 -5.16
CA GLY A 45 9.10 -4.61 -5.06
C GLY A 45 7.75 -4.79 -4.38
N LEU A 46 7.50 -3.94 -3.38
CA LEU A 46 6.19 -3.71 -2.82
C LEU A 46 5.78 -2.29 -3.21
N ALA A 47 4.67 -2.15 -3.92
CA ALA A 47 4.07 -0.85 -4.19
C ALA A 47 3.18 -0.48 -3.01
N LEU A 48 3.54 0.59 -2.30
CA LEU A 48 2.70 1.22 -1.28
C LEU A 48 2.14 2.52 -1.88
N PHE A 49 0.85 2.74 -1.69
CA PHE A 49 0.16 3.91 -2.20
C PHE A 49 -0.59 4.58 -1.05
N ASP A 50 -0.33 5.87 -0.87
CA ASP A 50 -1.04 6.74 0.05
C ASP A 50 -2.38 7.15 -0.59
N VAL A 51 -3.47 6.55 -0.10
CA VAL A 51 -4.80 6.70 -0.72
C VAL A 51 -5.45 8.03 -0.35
N ASP A 52 -5.28 8.47 0.90
CA ASP A 52 -5.82 9.71 1.44
C ASP A 52 -4.85 10.90 1.31
N ASN A 53 -3.60 10.64 0.91
CA ASN A 53 -2.61 11.63 0.53
C ASN A 53 -2.29 12.58 1.69
N ASP A 54 -2.16 12.04 2.90
CA ASP A 54 -1.82 12.79 4.10
C ASP A 54 -0.30 12.88 4.35
N GLY A 55 0.50 12.13 3.57
CA GLY A 55 1.95 12.21 3.51
C GLY A 55 2.68 11.28 4.48
N ASP A 56 1.99 10.38 5.18
CA ASP A 56 2.62 9.43 6.11
C ASP A 56 3.55 8.42 5.39
N LEU A 57 3.29 8.10 4.12
CA LEU A 57 4.10 7.21 3.30
C LEU A 57 5.21 7.90 2.50
N ASP A 58 5.33 9.24 2.53
CA ASP A 58 6.33 10.01 1.76
C ASP A 58 7.79 9.61 2.07
N CYS A 59 8.00 9.03 3.25
CA CYS A 59 9.32 8.67 3.77
C CYS A 59 9.52 7.17 3.96
N VAL A 60 8.62 6.35 3.39
CA VAL A 60 8.70 4.89 3.43
C VAL A 60 9.37 4.40 2.16
N SER A 61 10.44 3.64 2.30
CA SER A 61 10.93 2.77 1.23
C SER A 61 10.87 1.31 1.66
N THR A 62 10.94 0.39 0.69
CA THR A 62 10.81 -1.03 0.98
C THR A 62 11.84 -1.85 0.22
N ILE A 63 12.36 -2.87 0.88
CA ILE A 63 13.23 -3.89 0.29
C ILE A 63 12.67 -5.27 0.61
N THR A 64 12.98 -6.23 -0.24
CA THR A 64 12.76 -7.65 0.05
C THR A 64 14.01 -8.24 0.71
N GLU A 65 13.84 -9.03 1.76
CA GLU A 65 14.93 -9.75 2.44
C GLU A 65 15.04 -11.21 1.97
N ASP A 66 13.91 -11.94 1.95
CA ASP A 66 13.91 -13.39 1.72
C ASP A 66 12.62 -13.82 1.00
N TYR A 67 12.72 -14.82 0.13
CA TYR A 67 11.61 -15.43 -0.60
C TYR A 67 11.75 -16.95 -0.58
N ASP A 68 10.72 -17.63 -0.06
CA ASP A 68 10.63 -19.09 -0.03
C ASP A 68 9.60 -19.57 -1.07
N GLU A 69 10.08 -20.28 -2.08
CA GLU A 69 9.24 -20.89 -3.12
C GLU A 69 8.50 -22.14 -2.62
N SER A 70 9.05 -22.85 -1.64
CA SER A 70 8.47 -24.09 -1.09
C SER A 70 7.26 -23.83 -0.21
N VAL A 71 7.26 -22.68 0.45
CA VAL A 71 6.13 -22.11 1.19
C VAL A 71 5.98 -20.68 0.70
N PRO A 72 5.12 -20.40 -0.31
CA PRO A 72 5.04 -19.09 -0.97
C PRO A 72 4.95 -17.95 0.04
N SER A 73 6.10 -17.36 0.33
CA SER A 73 6.26 -16.40 1.40
C SER A 73 7.45 -15.50 1.16
N ILE A 74 7.34 -14.27 1.63
CA ILE A 74 8.28 -13.19 1.38
C ILE A 74 8.43 -12.33 2.63
N THR A 75 9.65 -11.88 2.92
CA THR A 75 9.89 -10.88 3.98
C THR A 75 10.12 -9.52 3.36
N TYR A 76 9.23 -8.57 3.67
CA TYR A 76 9.41 -7.16 3.32
C TYR A 76 9.98 -6.41 4.52
N VAL A 77 10.93 -5.52 4.25
CA VAL A 77 11.44 -4.56 5.24
C VAL A 77 11.01 -3.17 4.80
N TRP A 78 10.30 -2.47 5.67
CA TRP A 78 9.98 -1.06 5.51
C TRP A 78 11.09 -0.25 6.18
N LEU A 79 11.69 0.66 5.42
CA LEU A 79 12.73 1.56 5.84
C LEU A 79 12.08 2.94 6.04
N LEU A 80 11.84 3.29 7.30
CA LEU A 80 11.30 4.60 7.68
C LEU A 80 12.48 5.54 7.87
N LYS A 81 12.60 6.56 7.00
CA LYS A 81 13.78 7.44 6.95
C LYS A 81 14.02 8.27 8.23
N GLY A 82 13.02 8.38 9.11
CA GLY A 82 13.07 9.27 10.27
C GLY A 82 13.01 10.72 9.83
N VAL A 83 11.97 11.45 10.24
CA VAL A 83 11.75 12.86 9.88
C VAL A 83 11.36 13.67 11.10
N ASN A 84 11.53 14.99 11.07
CA ASN A 84 11.11 15.90 12.15
C ASN A 84 11.66 15.54 13.55
N GLY A 85 12.90 15.04 13.64
CA GLY A 85 13.52 14.64 14.90
C GLY A 85 13.21 13.21 15.36
N HIS A 86 12.46 12.44 14.57
CA HIS A 86 12.27 11.01 14.80
C HIS A 86 13.43 10.19 14.22
N GLU A 87 13.83 9.14 14.94
CA GLU A 87 14.85 8.21 14.48
C GLU A 87 14.36 7.37 13.29
N ALA A 88 15.29 6.99 12.42
CA ALA A 88 15.03 6.01 11.37
C ALA A 88 14.70 4.65 11.99
N LYS A 89 13.76 3.93 11.38
CA LYS A 89 13.32 2.63 11.88
C LYS A 89 13.10 1.65 10.74
N ASN A 90 13.57 0.43 10.92
CA ASN A 90 13.25 -0.67 10.02
C ASN A 90 12.14 -1.51 10.65
N ILE A 91 11.12 -1.85 9.87
CA ILE A 91 10.04 -2.74 10.30
C ILE A 91 9.95 -3.88 9.31
N SER A 92 10.16 -5.10 9.80
CA SER A 92 10.13 -6.30 8.98
C SER A 92 8.78 -7.01 9.10
N TYR A 93 8.18 -7.35 7.96
CA TYR A 93 6.94 -8.11 7.86
C TYR A 93 7.19 -9.39 7.09
N TYR A 94 6.89 -10.52 7.72
CA TYR A 94 6.81 -11.80 7.05
C TYR A 94 5.40 -11.95 6.49
N VAL A 95 5.31 -12.25 5.19
CA VAL A 95 4.05 -12.42 4.46
C VAL A 95 4.04 -13.79 3.81
N ARG A 96 2.93 -14.52 3.93
CA ARG A 96 2.76 -15.81 3.25
C ARG A 96 1.36 -15.96 2.68
N SER A 97 1.20 -16.89 1.74
CA SER A 97 -0.11 -17.26 1.22
C SER A 97 -0.94 -17.97 2.31
N GLY A 98 -2.25 -17.70 2.31
CA GLY A 98 -3.23 -18.39 3.12
C GLY A 98 -3.82 -19.62 2.43
N ASN A 99 -5.02 -20.00 2.85
CA ASN A 99 -5.76 -21.13 2.30
C ASN A 99 -6.53 -20.76 1.02
N ALA A 100 -6.89 -19.48 0.86
CA ALA A 100 -7.49 -18.96 -0.36
C ALA A 100 -6.46 -18.19 -1.22
N PRO A 101 -6.61 -18.14 -2.56
CA PRO A 101 -5.66 -17.43 -3.43
C PRO A 101 -5.45 -15.96 -3.05
N ASP A 102 -6.50 -15.27 -2.62
CA ASP A 102 -6.49 -13.86 -2.20
C ASP A 102 -6.13 -13.65 -0.73
N GLU A 103 -5.77 -14.71 -0.01
CA GLU A 103 -5.44 -14.61 1.40
C GLU A 103 -3.94 -14.34 1.58
N PHE A 104 -3.63 -13.15 2.10
CA PHE A 104 -2.29 -12.74 2.50
C PHE A 104 -2.21 -12.74 4.04
N LEU A 105 -1.32 -13.56 4.59
CA LEU A 105 -1.13 -13.66 6.04
C LEU A 105 0.15 -12.92 6.45
N PHE A 106 -0.02 -11.91 7.29
CA PHE A 106 1.06 -11.03 7.73
C PHE A 106 1.46 -11.32 9.18
N LYS A 107 2.76 -11.33 9.44
CA LYS A 107 3.32 -11.39 10.79
C LYS A 107 4.45 -10.39 10.91
N ALA A 108 4.36 -9.48 11.88
CA ALA A 108 5.50 -8.64 12.24
C ALA A 108 6.66 -9.55 12.69
N LYS A 109 7.80 -9.44 12.02
CA LYS A 109 9.04 -10.07 12.46
C LYS A 109 9.56 -9.17 13.57
N MET A 110 9.29 -9.55 14.82
CA MET A 110 9.81 -8.85 16.00
C MET A 110 11.33 -8.75 15.84
N ILE A 111 11.83 -7.54 15.60
CA ILE A 111 13.25 -7.25 15.71
C ILE A 111 13.56 -7.41 17.19
N THR A 112 14.24 -8.49 17.57
CA THR A 112 14.95 -8.49 18.83
C THR A 112 15.97 -7.38 18.70
N SER A 113 15.68 -6.25 19.35
CA SER A 113 16.58 -5.11 19.44
C SER A 113 17.96 -5.62 19.83
N LEU A 114 18.89 -5.70 18.89
CA LEU A 114 20.32 -5.79 19.19
C LEU A 114 20.80 -4.39 19.56
N TYR A 115 20.18 -3.76 20.57
CA TYR A 115 20.86 -2.76 21.38
C TYR A 115 21.87 -3.50 22.26
N LYS A 116 22.99 -3.90 21.67
CA LYS A 116 24.22 -4.08 22.43
C LYS A 116 24.84 -2.69 22.49
N SER A 117 24.63 -2.00 23.62
CA SER A 117 25.42 -0.83 23.97
C SER A 117 26.90 -1.21 23.85
N ALA A 118 27.54 -0.76 22.77
CA ALA A 118 28.98 -0.78 22.67
C ALA A 118 29.48 0.44 23.46
N ASP A 119 29.56 0.28 24.77
CA ASP A 119 30.60 0.98 25.51
C ASP A 119 31.93 0.48 24.95
N THR A 120 32.62 1.30 24.15
CA THR A 120 34.05 1.55 24.31
C THR A 120 34.41 2.78 23.49
N SER A 121 34.79 3.84 24.20
CA SER A 121 35.68 4.89 23.71
C SER A 121 36.84 4.31 22.88
N THR A 122 36.87 4.54 21.58
CA THR A 122 38.12 4.90 20.87
C THR A 122 37.82 5.47 19.48
N ARG A 123 38.20 6.73 19.35
CA ARG A 123 38.30 7.56 18.15
C ARG A 123 39.15 6.87 17.08
N THR A 124 38.63 6.69 15.86
CA THR A 124 39.44 6.70 14.61
C THR A 124 38.53 7.00 13.42
N THR A 125 38.76 8.18 12.84
CA THR A 125 38.20 8.68 11.58
C THR A 125 38.58 7.77 10.41
N ARG A 126 37.62 7.31 9.60
CA ARG A 126 37.84 7.01 8.17
C ARG A 126 36.57 7.22 7.33
N THR A 127 36.72 8.11 6.37
CA THR A 127 35.89 8.41 5.20
C THR A 127 35.68 7.18 4.31
N ALA A 128 34.48 7.02 3.75
CA ALA A 128 34.19 6.41 2.45
C ALA A 128 32.86 7.03 1.97
N LEU A 129 32.84 7.94 0.98
CA LEU A 129 32.74 7.66 -0.47
C LEU A 129 31.75 6.53 -0.78
N PHE A 130 30.47 6.89 -0.99
CA PHE A 130 29.78 6.88 -2.28
C PHE A 130 28.71 7.99 -2.27
#